data_AF-E6PMS7-F1
#
_entry.id   AF-E6PMS7-F1
#
_cell.length_a   1.000
_cell.length_b   1.000
_cell.length_c   1.000
_cell.angle_alpha   90.00
_cell.angle_beta   90.00
_cell.angle_gamma   90.00
#
_symmetry.space_group_name_H-M   'P 1'
#
loop_
_entity.id
_entity.type
_entity.pdbx_description
1 polymer ?
#
loop_
_entity_poly.entity_id
_entity_poly.type
_entity_poly.pdbx_seq_one_letter_code
_entity_poly.pdbx_strand_id
1 'polypeptide(L)'
;MLCRTASDLFWMGRSAERAESMARMLDLGRRLAALPSSHGGHAAHSVWALPLLSTGGIPAGVALQDLSPLDMLSRCLIDRDNPSSVLTCVQLARDAARNQRSVVPAEVVAPLQLMLGKLRALKP
;
A
#
# COMPACT_ATOMS: atom_id res chain seq x y z
N MET A 1 -10.22 -18.86 23.95
CA MET A 1 -9.56 -17.90 23.02
C MET A 1 -8.76 -18.69 21.99
N LEU A 2 -9.41 -19.10 20.90
CA LEU A 2 -8.70 -19.52 19.69
C LEU A 2 -7.97 -18.30 19.11
N CYS A 3 -6.70 -18.41 18.82
CA CYS A 3 -5.65 -17.93 19.72
C CYS A 3 -5.27 -16.50 19.30
N ARG A 4 -4.99 -15.57 20.22
CA ARG A 4 -4.53 -14.21 19.87
C ARG A 4 -3.34 -14.26 18.89
N THR A 5 -2.46 -15.25 19.07
CA THR A 5 -1.38 -15.58 18.14
C THR A 5 -1.88 -15.92 16.74
N ALA A 6 -2.90 -16.77 16.60
CA ALA A 6 -3.45 -17.10 15.30
C ALA A 6 -4.06 -15.87 14.59
N SER A 7 -4.75 -15.01 15.35
CA SER A 7 -5.29 -13.74 14.85
C SER A 7 -4.18 -12.81 14.36
N ASP A 8 -3.14 -12.60 15.17
CA ASP A 8 -2.01 -11.73 14.80
C ASP A 8 -1.25 -12.29 13.59
N LEU A 9 -1.00 -13.60 13.52
CA LEU A 9 -0.34 -14.23 12.37
C LEU A 9 -1.17 -14.10 11.08
N PHE A 10 -2.49 -14.28 11.18
CA PHE A 10 -3.40 -14.07 10.05
C PHE A 10 -3.34 -12.62 9.54
N TRP A 11 -3.50 -11.65 10.45
CA TRP A 11 -3.50 -10.24 10.07
C TRP A 11 -2.12 -9.77 9.60
N MET A 12 -1.03 -10.34 10.12
CA MET A 12 0.32 -10.12 9.61
C MET A 12 0.43 -10.54 8.14
N GLY A 13 0.11 -11.81 7.84
CA GLY A 13 0.20 -12.35 6.48
C GLY A 13 -0.72 -11.61 5.52
N ARG A 14 -1.98 -11.38 5.92
CA ARG A 14 -2.95 -10.66 5.09
C ARG A 14 -2.53 -9.23 4.81
N SER A 15 -1.97 -8.52 5.79
CA SER A 15 -1.51 -7.15 5.58
C SER A 15 -0.26 -7.10 4.69
N ALA A 16 0.65 -8.07 4.81
CA ALA A 16 1.80 -8.19 3.92
C ALA A 16 1.37 -8.47 2.47
N GLU A 17 0.43 -9.39 2.25
CA GLU A 17 -0.13 -9.70 0.92
C GLU A 17 -0.83 -8.49 0.29
N ARG A 18 -1.57 -7.71 1.09
CA ARG A 18 -2.20 -6.46 0.62
C ARG A 18 -1.17 -5.41 0.22
N ALA A 19 -0.12 -5.22 1.01
CA ALA A 19 0.98 -4.31 0.68
C ALA A 19 1.65 -4.71 -0.64
N GLU A 20 1.92 -6.00 -0.81
CA GLU A 20 2.50 -6.53 -2.05
C GLU A 20 1.56 -6.36 -3.24
N SER A 21 0.28 -6.66 -3.08
CA SER A 21 -0.73 -6.50 -4.14
C SER A 21 -0.81 -5.05 -4.61
N MET A 22 -0.81 -4.09 -3.68
CA MET A 22 -0.78 -2.66 -4.01
C MET A 22 0.53 -2.28 -4.73
N ALA A 23 1.68 -2.73 -4.24
CA ALA A 23 2.97 -2.47 -4.89
C ALA A 23 3.03 -3.03 -6.33
N ARG A 24 2.48 -4.23 -6.57
CA ARG A 24 2.38 -4.82 -7.91
C ARG A 24 1.47 -3.99 -8.82
N MET A 25 0.33 -3.51 -8.32
CA MET A 25 -0.56 -2.62 -9.08
C MET A 25 0.14 -1.31 -9.46
N LEU A 26 0.93 -0.74 -8.54
CA LEU A 26 1.71 0.47 -8.82
C LEU A 26 2.85 0.23 -9.81
N ASP A 27 3.54 -0.92 -9.75
CA ASP A 27 4.55 -1.26 -10.75
C ASP A 27 3.94 -1.47 -12.14
N LEU A 28 2.76 -2.11 -12.22
CA LEU A 28 1.98 -2.21 -13.45
C LEU A 28 1.62 -0.81 -13.96
N GLY A 29 1.09 0.06 -13.10
CA GLY A 29 0.75 1.44 -13.44
C GLY A 29 1.94 2.21 -13.99
N ARG A 30 3.11 2.07 -13.36
CA ARG A 30 4.37 2.66 -13.83
C ARG A 30 4.77 2.17 -15.22
N ARG A 31 4.63 0.86 -15.51
CA ARG A 31 4.93 0.29 -16.83
C ARG A 31 3.94 0.78 -17.89
N LEU A 32 2.65 0.83 -17.56
CA LEU A 32 1.61 1.33 -18.47
C LEU A 32 1.77 2.81 -18.77
N ALA A 33 2.14 3.62 -17.76
CA ALA A 33 2.40 5.05 -17.95
C ALA A 33 3.59 5.33 -18.88
N ALA A 34 4.54 4.39 -19.00
CA ALA A 34 5.68 4.51 -19.91
C ALA A 34 5.35 4.18 -21.38
N LEU A 35 4.16 3.63 -21.68
CA LEU A 35 3.78 3.28 -23.05
C LEU A 35 3.49 4.55 -23.88
N PRO A 36 3.86 4.59 -25.18
CA PRO A 36 3.56 5.71 -26.07
C PRO A 36 2.05 6.05 -26.13
N SER A 37 1.19 5.03 -26.05
CA SER A 37 -0.28 5.18 -26.02
C SER A 37 -0.81 5.84 -24.74
N SER A 38 -0.02 5.89 -23.68
CA SER A 38 -0.34 6.56 -22.42
C SER A 38 0.11 8.02 -22.38
N HIS A 39 0.75 8.52 -23.44
CA HIS A 39 1.18 9.91 -23.56
C HIS A 39 -0.02 10.80 -23.90
N GLY A 40 -0.81 11.11 -22.87
CA GLY A 40 -1.96 12.01 -22.92
C GLY A 40 -2.58 12.12 -21.53
N GLY A 41 -2.93 13.33 -21.08
CA GLY A 41 -3.33 13.58 -19.69
C GLY A 41 -4.42 12.64 -19.17
N HIS A 42 -5.40 12.29 -20.00
CA HIS A 42 -6.49 11.36 -19.65
C HIS A 42 -6.04 9.90 -19.52
N ALA A 43 -5.09 9.45 -20.34
CA ALA A 43 -4.60 8.07 -20.32
C ALA A 43 -3.63 7.84 -19.15
N ALA A 44 -2.78 8.82 -18.82
CA ALA A 44 -1.96 8.76 -17.62
C ALA A 44 -2.81 8.77 -16.35
N HIS A 45 -3.83 9.64 -16.29
CA HIS A 45 -4.74 9.75 -15.15
C HIS A 45 -5.53 8.45 -14.90
N SER A 46 -6.03 7.79 -15.95
CA SER A 46 -6.78 6.53 -15.80
C SER A 46 -5.92 5.41 -15.24
N VAL A 47 -4.64 5.33 -15.62
CA VAL A 47 -3.70 4.31 -15.13
C VAL A 47 -3.48 4.43 -13.62
N TRP A 48 -3.28 5.64 -13.10
CA TRP A 48 -3.05 5.87 -11.66
C TRP A 48 -4.32 5.89 -10.82
N ALA A 49 -5.49 6.05 -11.46
CA ALA A 49 -6.78 5.96 -10.79
C ALA A 49 -7.16 4.51 -10.42
N LEU A 50 -6.74 3.52 -11.22
CA LEU A 50 -7.14 2.12 -11.06
C LEU A 50 -6.89 1.56 -9.65
N PRO A 51 -5.71 1.74 -9.02
CA PRO A 51 -5.47 1.20 -7.68
C PRO A 51 -6.32 1.88 -6.59
N LEU A 52 -6.66 3.16 -6.75
CA LEU A 52 -7.54 3.86 -5.81
C LEU A 52 -8.99 3.41 -5.95
N LEU A 53 -9.45 3.22 -7.20
CA LEU A 53 -10.79 2.72 -7.49
C LEU A 53 -10.98 1.29 -6.98
N SER A 54 -9.99 0.42 -7.16
CA SER A 54 -10.08 -0.98 -6.72
C SER A 54 -10.08 -1.15 -5.20
N THR A 55 -9.50 -0.19 -4.47
CA THR A 55 -9.35 -0.27 -3.01
C THR A 55 -10.26 0.68 -2.23
N GLY A 56 -11.03 1.53 -2.92
CA GLY A 56 -11.87 2.55 -2.29
C GLY A 56 -11.06 3.63 -1.58
N GLY A 57 -9.81 3.90 -2.01
CA GLY A 57 -8.89 4.84 -1.37
C GLY A 57 -9.17 6.32 -1.66
N ILE A 58 -10.29 6.63 -2.33
CA ILE A 58 -10.70 7.99 -2.66
C ILE A 58 -11.39 8.58 -1.41
N PRO A 59 -10.94 9.73 -0.89
CA PRO A 59 -11.53 10.33 0.30
C PRO A 59 -12.91 10.88 -0.04
N ALA A 60 -13.79 10.89 0.97
CA ALA A 60 -15.14 11.40 0.81
C ALA A 60 -15.11 12.87 0.36
N GLY A 61 -15.90 13.20 -0.67
CA GLY A 61 -16.01 14.57 -1.19
C GLY A 61 -14.91 15.00 -2.16
N VAL A 62 -13.95 14.13 -2.51
CA VAL A 62 -12.95 14.41 -3.54
C VAL A 62 -13.33 13.66 -4.82
N ALA A 63 -13.44 14.40 -5.92
CA ALA A 63 -13.69 13.78 -7.20
C ALA A 63 -12.36 13.24 -7.77
N LEU A 64 -12.42 12.08 -8.41
CA LEU A 64 -11.23 11.42 -8.94
C LEU A 64 -10.48 12.30 -9.96
N GLN A 65 -11.21 13.08 -10.75
CA GLN A 65 -10.65 14.02 -11.73
C GLN A 65 -9.86 15.19 -11.14
N ASP A 66 -10.03 15.46 -9.84
CA ASP A 66 -9.35 16.57 -9.15
C ASP A 66 -7.97 16.13 -8.62
N LEU A 67 -7.67 14.82 -8.66
CA LEU A 67 -6.41 14.27 -8.18
C LEU A 67 -5.38 14.23 -9.31
N SER A 68 -4.19 14.77 -9.07
CA SER A 68 -3.09 14.55 -10.00
C SER A 68 -2.59 13.11 -9.92
N PRO A 69 -1.95 12.57 -10.98
CA PRO A 69 -1.28 11.27 -10.93
C PRO A 69 -0.33 11.09 -9.74
N LEU A 70 0.36 12.16 -9.33
CA LEU A 70 1.26 12.15 -8.18
C LEU A 70 0.48 12.04 -6.87
N ASP A 71 -0.63 12.76 -6.73
CA ASP A 71 -1.52 12.64 -5.57
C ASP A 71 -2.06 11.23 -5.47
N MET A 72 -2.51 10.65 -6.60
CA MET A 72 -3.02 9.28 -6.62
C MET A 72 -1.97 8.25 -6.17
N LEU A 73 -0.73 8.41 -6.68
CA LEU A 73 0.41 7.57 -6.30
C LEU A 73 0.73 7.73 -4.81
N SER A 74 0.79 8.95 -4.30
CA SER A 74 1.02 9.26 -2.89
C SER A 74 -0.04 8.62 -2.00
N ARG A 75 -1.31 8.69 -2.41
CA ARG A 75 -2.45 8.04 -1.74
C ARG A 75 -2.36 6.52 -1.69
N CYS A 76 -1.78 5.90 -2.72
CA CYS A 76 -1.57 4.46 -2.74
C CYS A 76 -0.34 4.01 -1.93
N LEU A 77 0.70 4.85 -1.87
CA LEU A 77 1.96 4.50 -1.21
C LEU A 77 2.01 4.86 0.27
N ILE A 78 1.72 6.11 0.62
CA ILE A 78 2.08 6.70 1.92
C ILE A 78 0.93 7.37 2.68
N ASP A 79 -0.28 7.40 2.13
CA ASP A 79 -1.45 7.94 2.84
C ASP A 79 -1.86 7.04 4.01
N ARG A 80 -1.95 7.63 5.19
CA ARG A 80 -2.32 6.96 6.44
C ARG A 80 -3.83 6.80 6.59
N ASP A 81 -4.60 7.66 5.93
CA ASP A 81 -6.06 7.61 5.96
C ASP A 81 -6.60 6.55 4.98
N ASN A 82 -5.76 6.10 4.04
CA ASN A 82 -6.05 4.96 3.18
C ASN A 82 -5.58 3.64 3.85
N PRO A 83 -6.50 2.77 4.32
CA PRO A 83 -6.15 1.49 4.94
C PRO A 83 -5.52 0.49 3.96
N SER A 84 -5.67 0.74 2.65
CA SER A 84 -5.11 -0.08 1.59
C SER A 84 -3.76 0.43 1.08
N SER A 85 -3.24 1.54 1.62
CA SER A 85 -1.93 2.05 1.23
C SER A 85 -0.83 1.08 1.63
N VAL A 86 0.28 1.09 0.88
CA VAL A 86 1.45 0.25 1.19
C VAL A 86 1.97 0.56 2.59
N LEU A 87 2.04 1.84 2.97
CA LEU A 87 2.46 2.26 4.31
C LEU A 87 1.58 1.65 5.40
N THR A 88 0.26 1.80 5.31
CA THR A 88 -0.66 1.32 6.36
C THR A 88 -0.63 -0.21 6.45
N CYS A 89 -0.60 -0.90 5.31
CA CYS A 89 -0.52 -2.36 5.27
C CYS A 89 0.80 -2.89 5.88
N VAL A 90 1.94 -2.27 5.56
CA VAL A 90 3.24 -2.64 6.17
C VAL A 90 3.25 -2.32 7.67
N GLN A 91 2.64 -1.21 8.10
CA GLN A 91 2.52 -0.88 9.51
C GLN A 91 1.75 -1.94 10.29
N LEU A 92 0.60 -2.37 9.77
CA LEU A 92 -0.25 -3.42 10.35
C LEU A 92 0.49 -4.75 10.42
N ALA A 93 1.16 -5.16 9.34
CA ALA A 93 1.95 -6.39 9.32
C ALA A 93 3.04 -6.37 10.41
N ARG A 94 3.76 -5.26 10.54
CA ARG A 94 4.81 -5.08 11.54
C ARG A 94 4.28 -5.03 12.96
N ASP A 95 3.13 -4.43 13.21
CA ASP A 95 2.52 -4.41 14.55
C ASP A 95 2.06 -5.81 14.98
N ALA A 96 1.42 -6.56 14.08
CA ALA A 96 1.03 -7.94 14.33
C ALA A 96 2.26 -8.84 14.58
N ALA A 97 3.32 -8.68 13.79
CA ALA A 97 4.59 -9.37 14.00
C ALA A 97 5.24 -9.01 15.34
N ARG A 98 5.15 -7.74 15.76
CA ARG A 98 5.68 -7.26 17.05
C ARG A 98 4.96 -7.90 18.24
N ASN A 99 3.65 -8.11 18.15
CA ASN A 99 2.86 -8.74 19.19
C ASN A 99 3.22 -10.23 19.38
N GLN A 100 3.76 -10.86 18.35
CA GLN A 100 4.11 -12.29 18.33
C GLN A 100 5.62 -12.53 18.21
N ARG A 101 6.46 -11.65 18.78
CA ARG A 101 7.94 -11.77 18.76
C ARG A 101 8.51 -13.08 19.29
N SER A 102 7.77 -13.79 20.17
CA SER A 102 8.19 -15.11 20.67
C SER A 102 8.03 -16.23 19.65
N VAL A 103 7.24 -16.01 18.59
CA VAL A 103 6.91 -17.02 17.56
C VAL A 103 7.39 -16.60 16.18
N VAL A 104 7.40 -15.29 15.89
CA VAL A 104 7.83 -14.74 14.60
C VAL A 104 9.35 -14.50 14.61
N PRO A 105 10.10 -15.13 13.68
CA PRO A 105 11.55 -14.94 13.58
C PRO A 105 11.96 -13.50 13.25
N ALA A 106 13.15 -13.10 13.69
CA ALA A 106 13.68 -11.76 13.45
C ALA A 106 13.87 -11.46 11.96
N GLU A 107 14.13 -12.48 11.15
CA GLU A 107 14.28 -12.44 9.69
C GLU A 107 12.98 -12.00 8.99
N VAL A 108 11.82 -12.19 9.63
CA VAL A 108 10.52 -11.70 9.12
C VAL A 108 10.25 -10.28 9.61
N VAL A 109 10.61 -9.97 10.85
CA VAL A 109 10.34 -8.65 11.45
C VAL A 109 11.25 -7.55 10.87
N ALA A 110 12.52 -7.86 10.63
CA ALA A 110 13.52 -6.88 10.20
C ALA A 110 13.21 -6.26 8.81
N PRO A 111 12.80 -7.03 7.78
CA PRO A 111 12.39 -6.45 6.50
C PRO A 111 11.19 -5.51 6.63
N LEU A 112 10.18 -5.87 7.42
CA LEU A 112 9.00 -5.03 7.63
C LEU A 112 9.37 -3.69 8.29
N GLN A 113 10.29 -3.72 9.25
CA GLN A 113 10.82 -2.50 9.89
C GLN A 113 11.60 -1.63 8.90
N LEU A 114 12.46 -2.24 8.08
CA LEU A 114 13.23 -1.53 7.05
C LEU A 114 12.32 -0.88 6.01
N MET A 115 11.34 -1.62 5.49
CA MET A 115 10.35 -1.12 4.54
C MET A 115 9.57 0.05 5.13
N LEU A 116 9.13 -0.06 6.39
CA LEU A 116 8.43 1.01 7.07
C LEU A 116 9.29 2.28 7.21
N GLY A 117 10.57 2.12 7.52
CA GLY A 117 11.53 3.24 7.57
C GLY A 117 11.65 3.94 6.21
N LYS A 118 11.82 3.16 5.14
CA LYS A 118 11.90 3.69 3.76
C LYS A 118 10.62 4.43 3.36
N LEU A 119 9.44 3.84 3.61
CA LEU A 119 8.16 4.44 3.26
C LEU A 119 7.89 5.74 4.03
N ARG A 120 8.30 5.82 5.30
CA ARG A 120 8.18 7.05 6.11
C ARG A 120 9.14 8.16 5.70
N ALA A 121 10.23 7.83 5.01
CA ALA A 121 11.18 8.80 4.50
C ALA A 121 10.73 9.43 3.17
N LEU A 122 9.75 8.84 2.48
CA LEU A 122 9.16 9.41 1.28
C LEU A 122 8.37 10.66 1.65
N LYS A 123 8.57 11.74 0.88
CA LYS A 123 7.71 12.93 0.92
C LYS A 123 6.69 12.84 -0.21
N PRO A 124 5.46 13.35 0.00
CA PRO A 124 4.48 13.49 -1.06
C PRO A 124 5.01 14.42 -2.17
#